data_AF-A0A6N7ARM0-F1
#
_entry.id   AF-A0A6N7ARM0-F1
#
_cell.length_a   1.000
_cell.length_b   1.000
_cell.length_c   1.000
_cell.angle_alpha   90.00
_cell.angle_beta   90.00
_cell.angle_gamma   90.00
#
_symmetry.space_group_name_H-M   'P 1'
#
loop_
_entity.id
_entity.type
_entity.pdbx_description
1 polymer ?
#
loop_
_entity_poly.entity_id
_entity_poly.type
_entity_poly.pdbx_seq_one_letter_code
_entity_poly.pdbx_strand_id
1 'polypeptide(L)'
;MDFNAKLALIAGLLSLTFMLNMPFGYFRGKTKRYSFKWFLYIHIPIPFIFFARSMSHLDIRYIPLFVFAAIIGQVWGGKLEI
;
A
#
# COMPACT_ATOMS: atom_id res chain seq x y z
N MET A 1 -7.66 -12.07 19.74
CA MET A 1 -6.69 -12.69 18.82
C MET A 1 -5.41 -12.91 19.60
N ASP A 2 -4.88 -14.13 19.59
CA ASP A 2 -3.58 -14.42 20.19
C ASP A 2 -2.46 -13.67 19.45
N PHE A 3 -1.27 -13.64 20.06
CA PHE A 3 -0.14 -12.88 19.55
C PHE A 3 0.30 -13.32 18.14
N ASN A 4 0.31 -14.62 17.87
CA ASN A 4 0.77 -15.16 16.59
C ASN A 4 -0.22 -14.81 15.47
N ALA A 5 -1.52 -14.97 15.72
CA ALA A 5 -2.55 -14.57 14.78
C ALA A 5 -2.51 -13.05 14.50
N LYS A 6 -2.19 -12.23 15.52
CA LYS A 6 -2.01 -10.78 15.33
C LYS A 6 -0.82 -10.45 14.45
N LEU A 7 0.32 -11.10 14.68
CA LEU A 7 1.50 -10.92 13.83
C LEU A 7 1.22 -11.36 12.39
N ALA A 8 0.58 -12.51 12.20
CA ALA A 8 0.22 -13.01 10.89
C ALA A 8 -0.71 -12.05 10.15
N LEU A 9 -1.72 -11.49 10.83
CA LEU A 9 -2.62 -10.49 10.26
C LEU A 9 -1.88 -9.23 9.83
N ILE A 10 -1.01 -8.69 10.70
CA ILE A 10 -0.21 -7.50 10.38
C ILE A 10 0.69 -7.78 9.18
N ALA A 11 1.43 -8.89 9.19
CA ALA A 11 2.31 -9.26 8.09
C ALA A 11 1.53 -9.44 6.77
N GLY A 12 0.39 -10.12 6.81
CA GLY A 12 -0.48 -10.32 5.64
C GLY A 12 -0.98 -9.00 5.06
N LEU A 13 -1.41 -8.07 5.91
CA LEU A 13 -1.89 -6.75 5.47
C LEU A 13 -0.77 -5.85 4.93
N LEU A 14 0.44 -5.94 5.47
CA LEU A 14 1.60 -5.22 4.92
C LEU A 14 2.01 -5.78 3.56
N SER A 15 2.04 -7.11 3.41
CA SER A 15 2.29 -7.77 2.13
C SER A 15 1.25 -7.37 1.09
N LEU A 16 -0.05 -7.39 1.46
CA LEU A 16 -1.13 -6.92 0.60
C LEU A 16 -0.95 -5.45 0.22
N THR A 17 -0.56 -4.60 1.17
CA THR A 17 -0.32 -3.17 0.93
C THR A 17 0.82 -2.95 -0.06
N PHE A 18 1.93 -3.67 0.10
CA PHE A 18 3.07 -3.62 -0.80
C PHE A 18 2.69 -4.12 -2.20
N MET A 19 2.06 -5.29 -2.30
CA MET A 19 1.64 -5.90 -3.57
C MET A 19 0.61 -5.05 -4.30
N LEU A 20 -0.33 -4.44 -3.59
CA LEU A 20 -1.29 -3.50 -4.16
C LEU A 20 -0.57 -2.26 -4.70
N ASN A 21 0.41 -1.70 -3.98
CA ASN A 21 1.10 -0.49 -4.42
C ASN A 21 2.09 -0.71 -5.57
N MET A 22 2.53 -1.94 -5.83
CA MET A 22 3.46 -2.26 -6.92
C MET A 22 2.92 -1.95 -8.32
N PRO A 23 1.75 -2.46 -8.77
CA PRO A 23 1.22 -2.13 -10.10
C PRO A 23 0.88 -0.63 -10.22
N PHE A 24 0.38 -0.01 -9.15
CA PHE A 24 0.12 1.42 -9.12
C PHE A 24 1.41 2.25 -9.21
N GLY A 25 2.49 1.79 -8.57
CA GLY A 25 3.82 2.36 -8.70
C GLY A 25 4.33 2.32 -10.14
N TYR A 26 4.14 1.20 -10.83
CA TYR A 26 4.49 1.03 -12.24
C TYR A 26 3.73 2.01 -13.13
N PHE A 27 2.40 2.06 -13.01
CA PHE A 27 1.57 2.99 -13.80
C PHE A 27 1.89 4.46 -13.50
N ARG A 28 2.14 4.79 -12.23
CA ARG A 28 2.60 6.13 -11.81
C ARG A 28 3.93 6.49 -12.46
N GLY A 29 4.87 5.55 -12.52
CA GLY A 29 6.18 5.73 -13.15
C GLY A 29 6.10 6.02 -14.64
N LYS A 30 5.14 5.40 -15.35
CA LYS A 30 4.91 5.57 -16.80
C LYS A 30 4.01 6.75 -17.18
N THR A 31 3.62 7.59 -16.22
CA THR A 31 2.71 8.72 -16.49
C THR A 31 3.36 10.06 -16.14
N LYS A 32 2.88 11.15 -16.78
CA LYS A 32 3.40 12.51 -16.51
C LYS A 32 3.22 12.85 -15.02
N ARG A 33 4.33 13.16 -14.34
CA ARG A 33 4.32 13.60 -12.93
C ARG A 33 3.37 14.79 -12.76
N TYR A 34 2.61 14.78 -11.67
CA TYR A 34 1.58 15.79 -11.33
C TYR A 34 0.39 15.89 -12.30
N SER A 35 0.21 14.92 -13.20
CA SER A 35 -1.05 14.78 -13.93
C SER A 35 -2.16 14.23 -13.02
N PHE A 36 -3.41 14.37 -13.44
CA PHE A 36 -4.55 13.77 -12.74
C PHE A 36 -4.40 12.25 -12.62
N LYS A 37 -3.92 11.56 -13.67
CA LYS A 37 -3.64 10.11 -13.61
C LYS A 37 -2.56 9.77 -12.59
N TRP A 38 -1.49 10.56 -12.53
CA TRP A 38 -0.42 10.38 -11.55
C TRP A 38 -0.95 10.48 -10.11
N PHE A 39 -1.80 11.49 -9.86
CA PHE A 39 -2.46 11.67 -8.58
C PHE A 39 -3.35 10.46 -8.23
N LEU A 40 -4.17 10.00 -9.18
CA LEU A 40 -5.03 8.83 -8.98
C LEU A 40 -4.22 7.58 -8.64
N TYR A 41 -3.10 7.33 -9.33
CA TYR A 41 -2.30 6.13 -9.05
C TYR A 41 -1.68 6.11 -7.64
N ILE A 42 -1.46 7.27 -7.03
CA ILE A 42 -1.00 7.37 -5.64
C ILE A 42 -2.16 7.21 -4.66
N HIS A 43 -3.31 7.83 -4.95
CA HIS A 43 -4.39 7.94 -3.97
C HIS A 43 -5.38 6.78 -4.02
N ILE A 44 -5.58 6.12 -5.16
CA ILE A 44 -6.51 4.99 -5.29
C ILE A 44 -6.16 3.84 -4.33
N PRO A 45 -4.89 3.42 -4.14
CA PRO A 45 -4.55 2.38 -3.17
C PRO A 45 -4.90 2.72 -1.72
N ILE A 46 -4.91 4.01 -1.35
CA ILE A 46 -5.04 4.46 0.04
C ILE A 46 -6.39 4.06 0.65
N PRO A 47 -7.56 4.30 0.01
CA PRO A 47 -8.85 3.80 0.47
C PRO A 47 -8.89 2.29 0.69
N PHE A 48 -8.32 1.48 -0.21
CA PHE A 48 -8.31 0.02 -0.05
C PHE A 48 -7.52 -0.42 1.19
N ILE A 49 -6.34 0.18 1.41
CA ILE A 49 -5.52 -0.09 2.60
C ILE A 49 -6.25 0.38 3.87
N PHE A 50 -6.88 1.55 3.81
CA PHE A 50 -7.66 2.10 4.92
C PHE A 50 -8.82 1.16 5.30
N PHE A 51 -9.60 0.67 4.33
CA PHE A 51 -10.68 -0.26 4.58
C PHE A 51 -10.17 -1.60 5.13
N ALA A 52 -9.14 -2.20 4.51
CA ALA A 52 -8.57 -3.47 4.95
C ALA A 52 -8.06 -3.38 6.41
N ARG A 53 -7.36 -2.31 6.76
CA ARG A 53 -6.88 -2.07 8.13
C ARG A 53 -8.03 -1.80 9.12
N SER A 54 -9.05 -1.04 8.70
CA SER A 54 -10.19 -0.68 9.56
C SER A 54 -11.09 -1.89 9.86
N MET A 55 -11.37 -2.72 8.85
CA MET A 55 -12.10 -3.98 9.01
C MET A 55 -11.34 -5.00 9.87
N SER A 56 -10.02 -4.89 9.91
CA SER A 56 -9.15 -5.73 10.75
C SER A 56 -9.03 -5.23 12.20
N HIS A 57 -9.71 -4.12 12.55
CA HIS A 57 -9.68 -3.49 13.87
C HIS A 57 -8.26 -3.23 14.42
N LEU A 58 -7.27 -3.06 13.53
CA LEU A 58 -5.92 -2.70 13.95
C LEU A 58 -5.90 -1.27 14.47
N ASP A 59 -5.05 -1.02 15.45
CA ASP A 59 -4.87 0.30 16.08
C ASP A 59 -4.27 1.34 15.09
N ILE A 60 -4.52 2.62 15.34
CA ILE A 60 -4.00 3.74 14.54
C ILE A 60 -2.47 3.80 14.58
N ARG A 61 -1.86 3.28 15.64
CA ARG A 61 -0.40 3.15 15.82
C ARG A 61 0.29 2.38 14.70
N TYR A 62 -0.43 1.52 13.96
CA TYR A 62 0.14 0.76 12.85
C TYR A 62 0.16 1.54 11.52
N ILE A 63 -0.53 2.68 11.39
CA ILE A 63 -0.58 3.46 10.14
C ILE A 63 0.83 3.75 9.56
N PRO A 64 1.84 4.18 10.34
CA PRO A 64 3.17 4.44 9.79
C PRO A 64 3.79 3.21 9.09
N LEU A 65 3.50 2.01 9.59
CA LEU A 65 3.97 0.75 8.99
C LEU A 65 3.34 0.51 7.61
N PHE A 66 2.04 0.78 7.49
CA PHE A 66 1.30 0.71 6.24
C PHE A 66 1.78 1.76 5.22
N VAL A 67 2.02 2.99 5.68
CA VAL A 67 2.57 4.06 4.84
C VAL A 67 3.94 3.65 4.30
N PHE A 68 4.80 3.09 5.14
CA PHE A 68 6.12 2.60 4.72
C PHE A 68 6.02 1.49 3.67
N ALA A 69 5.17 0.48 3.90
CA ALA A 69 4.92 -0.59 2.92
C ALA A 69 4.37 -0.05 1.59
N ALA A 70 3.46 0.94 1.65
CA ALA A 70 2.89 1.57 0.46
C ALA A 70 3.96 2.35 -0.33
N ILE A 71 4.82 3.12 0.35
CA ILE A 71 5.93 3.85 -0.28
C ILE A 71 6.90 2.88 -0.96
N ILE A 72 7.30 1.80 -0.27
CA ILE A 72 8.19 0.79 -0.86
C ILE A 72 7.54 0.20 -2.11
N GLY A 73 6.27 -0.21 -2.05
CA GLY A 73 5.54 -0.74 -3.20
C GLY A 73 5.47 0.26 -4.37
N GLN A 74 5.16 1.53 -4.10
CA GLN A 74 5.09 2.59 -5.13
C GLN A 74 6.45 2.89 -5.78
N VAL A 75 7.53 2.83 -5.00
CA VAL A 75 8.89 3.08 -5.49
C VAL A 75 9.41 1.89 -6.27
N TRP A 76 9.27 0.67 -5.74
CA TRP A 76 9.69 -0.55 -6.42
C TRP A 76 8.89 -0.77 -7.69
N GLY A 77 7.56 -0.64 -7.62
CA GLY A 77 6.69 -0.71 -8.78
C GLY A 77 7.09 0.27 -9.87
N GLY A 78 7.43 1.51 -9.51
CA GLY A 78 7.85 2.53 -10.46
C GLY A 78 9.21 2.29 -11.13
N LYS A 79 10.00 1.34 -10.63
CA LYS A 79 11.27 0.90 -11.22
C LYS A 79 11.11 -0.34 -12.11
N LEU A 80 9.94 -0.97 -12.15
CA LEU A 80 9.71 -2.14 -12.97
C LEU A 80 9.66 -1.75 -14.45
N GLU A 81 10.52 -2.36 -15.25
CA GLU A 81 10.57 -2.22 -16.71
C GLU A 81 9.95 -3.45 -17.38
N ILE A 82 8.67 -3.72 -17.03
CA ILE A 82 7.84 -4.71 -17.72
C ILE A 82 7.21 -4.09 -18.96
#